data_AF-A0A0N8GJV7-F1
#
_entry.id   AF-A0A0N8GJV7-F1
#
_cell.length_a   1.000
_cell.length_b   1.000
_cell.length_c   1.000
_cell.angle_alpha   90.00
_cell.angle_beta   90.00
_cell.angle_gamma   90.00
#
_symmetry.space_group_name_H-M   'P 1'
#
loop_
_entity.id
_entity.type
_entity.pdbx_description
1 polymer ?
#
loop_
_entity_poly.entity_id
_entity_poly.type
_entity_poly.pdbx_seq_one_letter_code
_entity_poly.pdbx_strand_id
1 'polypeptide(L)'
;MRQPVRLFSVATLAVTLVCAPPALALDEARQTASIEQHEALWTRIEEGFRKDALSETEMQEGYDIFLNVAADARQAMVTYADTPELAQNFANDLGIALFYAARYRGVNFTETESRTHQIALLQEALGPLDTLVAAKGALDGPSYELREAARQLFDLGAYAGDSRWADWSAANVRGSRATLARLGDADASETVLERNYLAQALYRHGHLTGDAEATAEARQMAEQLGEDRDYLTDRMHDAVAEGEAPYPATGEEPW
;
A
#
# COMPACT_ATOMS: atom_id res chain seq x y z
N MET A 1 12.93 -40.42 -83.65
CA MET A 1 13.21 -40.71 -82.24
C MET A 1 12.69 -39.55 -81.40
N ARG A 2 11.67 -39.79 -80.56
CA ARG A 2 11.04 -38.79 -79.68
C ARG A 2 11.74 -38.84 -78.32
N GLN A 3 12.25 -37.71 -77.82
CA GLN A 3 12.70 -37.58 -76.43
C GLN A 3 11.59 -36.96 -75.56
N PRO A 4 11.48 -37.33 -74.28
CA PRO A 4 10.39 -36.91 -73.41
C PRO A 4 10.70 -35.58 -72.69
N VAL A 5 9.68 -34.74 -72.59
CA VAL A 5 9.65 -33.51 -71.79
C VAL A 5 9.55 -33.90 -70.31
N ARG A 6 10.51 -33.45 -69.48
CA ARG A 6 10.43 -33.53 -68.02
C ARG A 6 9.69 -32.29 -67.50
N LEU A 7 8.55 -32.50 -66.86
CA LEU A 7 7.82 -31.51 -66.10
C LEU A 7 8.46 -31.36 -64.72
N PHE A 8 9.01 -30.19 -64.42
CA PHE A 8 9.39 -29.79 -63.06
C PHE A 8 8.13 -29.29 -62.33
N SER A 9 7.73 -29.99 -61.26
CA SER A 9 6.74 -29.48 -60.31
C SER A 9 7.46 -28.60 -59.30
N VAL A 10 7.21 -27.29 -59.35
CA VAL A 10 7.62 -26.35 -58.30
C VAL A 10 6.54 -26.40 -57.22
N ALA A 11 6.85 -27.02 -56.09
CA ALA A 11 6.01 -26.92 -54.89
C ALA A 11 6.14 -25.50 -54.34
N THR A 12 5.08 -24.70 -54.48
CA THR A 12 4.99 -23.37 -53.87
C THR A 12 4.75 -23.56 -52.38
N LEU A 13 5.77 -23.30 -51.56
CA LEU A 13 5.62 -23.17 -50.12
C LEU A 13 4.82 -21.89 -49.86
N ALA A 14 3.51 -22.03 -49.60
CA ALA A 14 2.70 -20.91 -49.13
C ALA A 14 3.07 -20.64 -47.67
N VAL A 15 3.89 -19.61 -47.43
CA VAL A 15 4.06 -19.03 -46.10
C VAL A 15 2.77 -18.26 -45.79
N THR A 16 1.85 -18.87 -45.04
CA THR A 16 0.76 -18.14 -44.41
C THR A 16 1.35 -17.28 -43.29
N LEU A 17 1.61 -16.01 -43.58
CA LEU A 17 1.71 -14.98 -42.54
C LEU A 17 0.34 -14.91 -41.86
N VAL A 18 0.25 -15.47 -40.66
CA VAL A 18 -0.86 -15.20 -39.75
C VAL A 18 -0.65 -13.79 -39.23
N CYS A 19 -1.17 -12.79 -39.94
CA CYS A 19 -1.34 -11.46 -39.35
C CYS A 19 -2.39 -11.61 -38.25
N ALA A 20 -1.98 -11.41 -37.01
CA ALA A 20 -2.93 -11.25 -35.90
C ALA A 20 -3.92 -10.13 -36.27
N PRO A 21 -5.22 -10.29 -35.98
CA PRO A 21 -6.20 -9.24 -36.24
C PRO A 21 -5.78 -7.93 -35.54
N PRO A 22 -6.03 -6.77 -36.14
CA PRO A 22 -5.55 -5.47 -35.67
C PRO A 22 -6.01 -5.12 -34.25
N ALA A 23 -7.12 -5.72 -33.77
CA ALA A 23 -7.57 -5.57 -32.39
C ALA A 23 -6.64 -6.25 -31.37
N LEU A 24 -6.08 -7.43 -31.70
CA LEU A 24 -5.14 -8.13 -30.81
C LEU A 24 -3.75 -7.46 -30.80
N ALA A 25 -3.30 -6.94 -31.94
CA ALA A 25 -2.03 -6.22 -32.02
C ALA A 25 -2.07 -4.85 -31.28
N LEU A 26 -3.22 -4.17 -31.29
CA LEU A 26 -3.44 -2.94 -30.51
C LEU A 26 -3.41 -3.23 -29.01
N ASP A 27 -3.93 -4.39 -28.59
CA ASP A 27 -3.97 -4.84 -27.19
C ASP A 27 -2.56 -5.18 -26.68
N GLU A 28 -1.76 -5.91 -27.46
CA GLU A 28 -0.37 -6.25 -27.12
C GLU A 28 0.55 -5.01 -27.02
N ALA A 29 0.43 -4.07 -27.97
CA ALA A 29 1.21 -2.83 -27.93
C ALA A 29 0.84 -1.97 -26.71
N ARG A 30 -0.44 -1.93 -26.37
CA ARG A 30 -0.94 -1.21 -25.19
C ARG A 30 -0.47 -1.85 -23.90
N GLN A 31 -0.52 -3.18 -23.80
CA GLN A 31 -0.01 -3.92 -22.65
C GLN A 31 1.49 -3.70 -22.48
N THR A 32 2.26 -3.72 -23.57
CA THR A 32 3.70 -3.44 -23.55
C THR A 32 3.99 -2.03 -23.03
N ALA A 33 3.29 -1.01 -23.55
CA ALA A 33 3.43 0.37 -23.09
C ALA A 33 3.07 0.53 -21.60
N SER A 34 2.06 -0.20 -21.12
CA SER A 34 1.71 -0.20 -19.69
C SER A 34 2.80 -0.80 -18.82
N ILE A 35 3.45 -1.88 -19.26
CA ILE A 35 4.56 -2.50 -18.53
C ILE A 35 5.75 -1.54 -18.46
N GLU A 36 6.15 -0.96 -19.60
CA GLU A 36 7.25 0.01 -19.66
C GLU A 36 7.00 1.22 -18.77
N GLN A 37 5.76 1.74 -18.76
CA GLN A 37 5.38 2.85 -17.91
C GLN A 37 5.41 2.49 -16.42
N HIS A 38 4.89 1.31 -16.05
CA HIS A 38 4.93 0.82 -14.67
C HIS A 38 6.37 0.64 -14.18
N GLU A 39 7.24 0.03 -14.99
CA GLU A 39 8.67 -0.14 -14.66
C GLU A 39 9.40 1.21 -14.50
N ALA A 40 9.06 2.20 -15.34
CA ALA A 40 9.62 3.54 -15.24
C ALA A 40 9.18 4.27 -13.95
N LEU A 41 7.92 4.12 -13.54
CA LEU A 41 7.43 4.66 -12.27
C LEU A 41 8.11 3.96 -11.09
N TRP A 42 8.22 2.64 -11.11
CA TRP A 42 8.88 1.88 -10.05
C TRP A 42 10.36 2.24 -9.89
N THR A 43 11.08 2.43 -11.01
CA THR A 43 12.48 2.90 -10.98
C THR A 43 12.62 4.23 -10.24
N ARG A 44 11.64 5.14 -10.40
CA ARG A 44 11.63 6.44 -9.69
C ARG A 44 11.21 6.30 -8.23
N ILE A 45 10.31 5.38 -7.90
CA ILE A 45 9.99 5.02 -6.51
C ILE A 45 11.27 4.54 -5.80
N GLU A 46 12.04 3.65 -6.42
CA GLU A 46 13.32 3.18 -5.88
C GLU A 46 14.35 4.32 -5.74
N GLU A 47 14.38 5.27 -6.67
CA GLU A 47 15.20 6.48 -6.54
C GLU A 47 14.80 7.30 -5.31
N GLY A 48 13.49 7.47 -5.07
CA GLY A 48 12.96 8.11 -3.87
C GLY A 48 13.43 7.41 -2.60
N PHE A 49 13.38 6.07 -2.56
CA PHE A 49 13.88 5.28 -1.42
C PHE A 49 15.38 5.40 -1.18
N ARG A 50 16.18 5.73 -2.20
CA ARG A 50 17.63 5.94 -2.06
C ARG A 50 17.98 7.30 -1.44
N LYS A 51 17.01 8.22 -1.31
CA LYS A 51 17.24 9.52 -0.66
C LYS A 51 17.34 9.32 0.85
N ASP A 52 18.43 9.84 1.43
CA ASP A 52 18.69 9.73 2.87
C ASP A 52 17.65 10.54 3.67
N ALA A 53 16.95 9.86 4.57
CA ALA A 53 15.97 10.49 5.46
C ALA A 53 16.62 11.32 6.58
N LEU A 54 17.95 11.40 6.64
CA LEU A 54 18.69 12.18 7.63
C LEU A 54 19.03 13.62 7.17
N SER A 55 18.86 13.93 5.88
CA SER A 55 19.14 15.24 5.29
C SER A 55 17.83 15.91 4.85
N GLU A 56 17.59 17.15 5.30
CA GLU A 56 16.37 17.90 4.93
C GLU A 56 16.23 18.08 3.42
N THR A 57 17.34 18.34 2.72
CA THR A 57 17.37 18.44 1.26
C THR A 57 16.99 17.12 0.60
N GLU A 58 17.56 16.01 1.05
CA GLU A 58 17.26 14.70 0.46
C GLU A 58 15.85 14.22 0.81
N MET A 59 15.33 14.57 1.99
CA MET A 59 13.93 14.36 2.33
C MET A 59 13.00 15.11 1.38
N GLN A 60 13.30 16.38 1.09
CA GLN A 60 12.54 17.19 0.14
C GLN A 60 12.62 16.63 -1.29
N GLU A 61 13.80 16.19 -1.75
CA GLU A 61 13.96 15.55 -3.05
C GLU A 61 13.14 14.25 -3.14
N GLY A 62 13.19 13.40 -2.11
CA GLY A 62 12.40 12.18 -2.04
C GLY A 62 10.90 12.49 -2.10
N TYR A 63 10.44 13.45 -1.30
CA TYR A 63 9.06 13.94 -1.33
C TYR A 63 8.62 14.37 -2.74
N ASP A 64 9.42 15.19 -3.43
CA ASP A 64 9.10 15.68 -4.76
C ASP A 64 9.09 14.54 -5.81
N ILE A 65 10.00 13.58 -5.70
CA ILE A 65 9.99 12.37 -6.55
C ILE A 65 8.67 11.63 -6.39
N PHE A 66 8.26 11.34 -5.16
CA PHE A 66 7.02 10.60 -4.88
C PHE A 66 5.78 11.36 -5.35
N LEU A 67 5.69 12.68 -5.17
CA LEU A 67 4.58 13.46 -5.70
C LEU A 67 4.48 13.41 -7.23
N ASN A 68 5.62 13.48 -7.92
CA ASN A 68 5.64 13.38 -9.38
C ASN A 68 5.24 11.97 -9.85
N VAL A 69 5.68 10.91 -9.16
CA VAL A 69 5.22 9.54 -9.44
C VAL A 69 3.71 9.42 -9.24
N ALA A 70 3.17 9.96 -8.14
CA ALA A 70 1.73 9.94 -7.88
C ALA A 70 0.94 10.66 -8.98
N ALA A 71 1.42 11.82 -9.46
CA ALA A 71 0.80 12.53 -10.58
C ALA A 71 0.77 11.69 -11.87
N ASP A 72 1.90 11.08 -12.22
CA ASP A 72 2.02 10.25 -13.42
C ASP A 72 1.18 8.96 -13.31
N ALA A 73 1.13 8.34 -12.13
CA ALA A 73 0.30 7.18 -11.85
C ALA A 73 -1.21 7.50 -11.98
N ARG A 74 -1.67 8.66 -11.47
CA ARG A 74 -3.06 9.12 -11.69
C ARG A 74 -3.36 9.26 -13.18
N GLN A 75 -2.45 9.84 -13.95
CA GLN A 75 -2.63 10.00 -15.40
C GLN A 75 -2.65 8.64 -16.12
N ALA A 76 -1.82 7.70 -15.69
CA ALA A 76 -1.81 6.34 -16.21
C ALA A 76 -3.14 5.62 -15.91
N MET A 77 -3.67 5.72 -14.68
CA MET A 77 -4.98 5.15 -14.33
C MET A 77 -6.11 5.65 -15.25
N VAL A 78 -6.09 6.92 -15.64
CA VAL A 78 -7.05 7.47 -16.62
C VAL A 78 -6.83 6.88 -18.01
N THR A 79 -5.57 6.77 -18.43
CA THR A 79 -5.19 6.21 -19.74
C THR A 79 -5.57 4.74 -19.90
N TYR A 80 -5.55 3.96 -18.83
CA TYR A 80 -5.84 2.52 -18.82
C TYR A 80 -7.17 2.17 -18.11
N ALA A 81 -8.09 3.12 -17.97
CA ALA A 81 -9.32 2.95 -17.20
C ALA A 81 -10.26 1.84 -17.69
N ASP A 82 -10.20 1.49 -18.98
CA ASP A 82 -10.94 0.40 -19.62
C ASP A 82 -10.22 -0.97 -19.54
N THR A 83 -9.05 -1.02 -18.89
CA THR A 83 -8.31 -2.26 -18.60
C THR A 83 -8.04 -2.35 -17.09
N PRO A 84 -8.99 -2.89 -16.30
CA PRO A 84 -8.95 -2.84 -14.84
C PRO A 84 -7.65 -3.38 -14.23
N GLU A 85 -7.11 -4.46 -14.79
CA GLU A 85 -5.86 -5.08 -14.30
C GLU A 85 -4.67 -4.13 -14.45
N LEU A 86 -4.58 -3.39 -15.57
CA LEU A 86 -3.53 -2.39 -15.78
C LEU A 86 -3.73 -1.17 -14.88
N ALA A 87 -4.96 -0.68 -14.78
CA ALA A 87 -5.30 0.43 -13.88
C ALA A 87 -4.97 0.11 -12.41
N GLN A 88 -5.10 -1.15 -11.99
CA GLN A 88 -4.73 -1.60 -10.64
C GLN A 88 -3.22 -1.49 -10.37
N ASN A 89 -2.36 -1.73 -11.36
CA ASN A 89 -0.92 -1.56 -11.16
C ASN A 89 -0.57 -0.08 -10.90
N PHE A 90 -1.17 0.83 -11.64
CA PHE A 90 -0.98 2.27 -11.41
C PHE A 90 -1.67 2.78 -10.15
N ALA A 91 -2.78 2.16 -9.74
CA ALA A 91 -3.36 2.42 -8.42
C ALA A 91 -2.37 2.02 -7.30
N ASN A 92 -1.62 0.94 -7.47
CA ASN A 92 -0.62 0.50 -6.50
C ASN A 92 0.51 1.53 -6.39
N ASP A 93 1.06 1.93 -7.53
CA ASP A 93 2.12 2.95 -7.60
C ASP A 93 1.66 4.28 -6.99
N LEU A 94 0.42 4.68 -7.27
CA LEU A 94 -0.20 5.88 -6.68
C LEU A 94 -0.27 5.79 -5.15
N GLY A 95 -0.80 4.69 -4.62
CA GLY A 95 -0.94 4.48 -3.19
C GLY A 95 0.40 4.49 -2.45
N ILE A 96 1.39 3.75 -2.99
CA ILE A 96 2.75 3.69 -2.45
C ILE A 96 3.40 5.08 -2.50
N ALA A 97 3.36 5.75 -3.65
CA ALA A 97 3.99 7.06 -3.81
C ALA A 97 3.38 8.12 -2.87
N LEU A 98 2.05 8.18 -2.74
CA LEU A 98 1.40 9.12 -1.82
C LEU A 98 1.73 8.83 -0.34
N PHE A 99 1.77 7.56 0.05
CA PHE A 99 2.19 7.16 1.40
C PHE A 99 3.62 7.60 1.70
N TYR A 100 4.55 7.33 0.78
CA TYR A 100 5.95 7.71 1.00
C TYR A 100 6.21 9.21 0.86
N ALA A 101 5.44 9.94 0.03
CA ALA A 101 5.43 11.40 0.05
C ALA A 101 5.03 11.92 1.45
N ALA A 102 3.95 11.40 2.03
CA ALA A 102 3.54 11.77 3.37
C ALA A 102 4.63 11.47 4.43
N ARG A 103 5.32 10.33 4.29
CA ARG A 103 6.41 9.94 5.20
C ARG A 103 7.64 10.86 5.09
N TYR A 104 8.08 11.17 3.87
CA TYR A 104 9.27 12.00 3.62
C TYR A 104 9.06 13.47 3.98
N ARG A 105 7.83 13.98 3.88
CA ARG A 105 7.51 15.34 4.36
C ARG A 105 7.69 15.47 5.88
N GLY A 106 7.45 14.37 6.60
CA GLY A 106 7.38 14.35 8.06
C GLY A 106 6.12 15.01 8.60
N VAL A 107 5.90 14.85 9.90
CA VAL A 107 4.84 15.53 10.65
C VAL A 107 5.46 16.55 11.59
N ASN A 108 4.98 17.80 11.54
CA ASN A 108 5.14 18.71 12.66
C ASN A 108 3.79 18.79 13.39
N PHE A 109 3.69 18.09 14.53
CA PHE A 109 2.46 18.04 15.33
C PHE A 109 2.02 19.41 15.84
N THR A 110 2.90 20.42 15.89
CA THR A 110 2.54 21.77 16.33
C THR A 110 1.99 22.64 15.19
N GLU A 111 2.26 22.30 13.93
CA GLU A 111 1.86 23.09 12.75
C GLU A 111 0.61 22.54 12.06
N THR A 112 -0.50 23.29 12.11
CA THR A 112 -1.79 22.85 11.53
C THR A 112 -1.71 22.59 10.03
N GLU A 113 -0.95 23.39 9.28
CA GLU A 113 -0.78 23.21 7.84
C GLU A 113 -0.02 21.91 7.52
N SER A 114 1.06 21.62 8.25
CA SER A 114 1.80 20.35 8.14
C SER A 114 0.89 19.15 8.36
N ARG A 115 0.11 19.16 9.46
CA ARG A 115 -0.84 18.07 9.77
C ARG A 115 -1.92 17.92 8.70
N THR A 116 -2.52 19.03 8.25
CA THR A 116 -3.60 19.01 7.26
C THR A 116 -3.11 18.44 5.93
N HIS A 117 -1.92 18.85 5.50
CA HIS A 117 -1.31 18.35 4.27
C HIS A 117 -0.99 16.86 4.33
N GLN A 118 -0.43 16.40 5.46
CA GLN A 118 -0.14 14.98 5.64
C GLN A 118 -1.42 14.12 5.68
N ILE A 119 -2.46 14.57 6.39
CA ILE A 119 -3.77 13.90 6.37
C ILE A 119 -4.30 13.81 4.93
N ALA A 120 -4.17 14.87 4.14
CA ALA A 120 -4.64 14.86 2.74
C ALA A 120 -3.90 13.80 1.90
N LEU A 121 -2.57 13.74 1.98
CA LEU A 121 -1.77 12.74 1.26
C LEU A 121 -2.10 11.31 1.70
N LEU A 122 -2.16 11.06 3.00
CA LEU A 122 -2.45 9.72 3.53
C LEU A 122 -3.87 9.28 3.21
N GLN A 123 -4.85 10.18 3.29
CA GLN A 123 -6.25 9.89 2.91
C GLN A 123 -6.34 9.55 1.43
N GLU A 124 -5.61 10.26 0.58
CA GLU A 124 -5.58 9.98 -0.85
C GLU A 124 -4.86 8.65 -1.15
N ALA A 125 -3.82 8.30 -0.41
CA ALA A 125 -3.16 6.99 -0.49
C ALA A 125 -4.10 5.85 -0.08
N LEU A 126 -4.93 6.06 0.95
CA LEU A 126 -5.75 5.00 1.55
C LEU A 126 -6.73 4.37 0.55
N GLY A 127 -7.35 5.16 -0.33
CA GLY A 127 -8.31 4.70 -1.31
C GLY A 127 -7.80 3.59 -2.24
N PRO A 128 -6.74 3.83 -3.03
CA PRO A 128 -6.15 2.80 -3.88
C PRO A 128 -5.57 1.64 -3.07
N LEU A 129 -4.91 1.88 -1.93
CA LEU A 129 -4.31 0.84 -1.10
C LEU A 129 -5.36 -0.15 -0.56
N ASP A 130 -6.46 0.35 0.00
CA ASP A 130 -7.56 -0.47 0.55
C ASP A 130 -8.25 -1.28 -0.56
N THR A 131 -8.49 -0.65 -1.71
CA THR A 131 -9.07 -1.32 -2.89
C THR A 131 -8.18 -2.48 -3.35
N LEU A 132 -6.87 -2.28 -3.39
CA LEU A 132 -5.92 -3.29 -3.85
C LEU A 132 -5.78 -4.44 -2.87
N VAL A 133 -5.72 -4.17 -1.57
CA VAL A 133 -5.69 -5.23 -0.55
C VAL A 133 -7.00 -6.04 -0.59
N ALA A 134 -8.15 -5.41 -0.81
CA ALA A 134 -9.42 -6.11 -0.98
C ALA A 134 -9.46 -6.97 -2.26
N ALA A 135 -8.87 -6.51 -3.35
CA ALA A 135 -8.89 -7.20 -4.65
C ALA A 135 -7.85 -8.32 -4.76
N LYS A 136 -6.63 -8.07 -4.31
CA LYS A 136 -5.46 -8.97 -4.46
C LYS A 136 -5.23 -9.84 -3.22
N GLY A 137 -5.87 -9.51 -2.10
CA GLY A 137 -5.65 -10.19 -0.83
C GLY A 137 -4.31 -9.84 -0.20
N ALA A 138 -3.92 -10.64 0.80
CA ALA A 138 -2.75 -10.40 1.64
C ALA A 138 -1.40 -10.55 0.92
N LEU A 139 -1.31 -11.44 -0.08
CA LEU A 139 -0.02 -11.83 -0.68
C LEU A 139 0.50 -10.80 -1.69
N ASP A 140 -0.40 -10.23 -2.49
CA ASP A 140 -0.05 -9.39 -3.63
C ASP A 140 -0.51 -7.93 -3.49
N GLY A 141 -1.10 -7.58 -2.34
CA GLY A 141 -1.54 -6.21 -2.01
C GLY A 141 -0.50 -5.43 -1.21
N PRO A 142 -0.54 -4.08 -1.25
CA PRO A 142 0.35 -3.19 -0.48
C PRO A 142 -0.11 -3.10 1.00
N SER A 143 -0.12 -4.24 1.69
CA SER A 143 -0.70 -4.37 3.02
C SER A 143 0.06 -3.56 4.08
N TYR A 144 1.39 -3.43 3.93
CA TYR A 144 2.24 -2.63 4.82
C TYR A 144 1.87 -1.14 4.71
N GLU A 145 1.82 -0.60 3.49
CA GLU A 145 1.49 0.80 3.25
C GLU A 145 0.05 1.10 3.68
N LEU A 146 -0.90 0.20 3.43
CA LEU A 146 -2.26 0.33 3.93
C LEU A 146 -2.29 0.44 5.47
N ARG A 147 -1.60 -0.48 6.15
CA ARG A 147 -1.50 -0.50 7.62
C ARG A 147 -0.92 0.81 8.13
N GLU A 148 0.24 1.22 7.63
CA GLU A 148 0.94 2.40 8.12
C GLU A 148 0.23 3.70 7.78
N ALA A 149 -0.37 3.83 6.58
CA ALA A 149 -1.15 5.01 6.22
C ALA A 149 -2.37 5.16 7.15
N ALA A 150 -3.10 4.06 7.38
CA ALA A 150 -4.24 4.05 8.29
C ALA A 150 -3.84 4.30 9.75
N ARG A 151 -2.69 3.79 10.20
CA ARG A 151 -2.15 4.05 11.55
C ARG A 151 -1.85 5.53 11.74
N GLN A 152 -1.10 6.13 10.81
CA GLN A 152 -0.73 7.53 10.89
C GLN A 152 -1.96 8.45 10.80
N LEU A 153 -2.94 8.10 9.96
CA LEU A 153 -4.22 8.80 9.91
C LEU A 153 -4.96 8.71 11.26
N PHE A 154 -5.05 7.52 11.86
CA PHE A 154 -5.64 7.36 13.18
C PHE A 154 -4.96 8.26 14.23
N ASP A 155 -3.63 8.21 14.29
CA ASP A 155 -2.82 8.98 15.24
C ASP A 155 -3.00 10.50 15.04
N LEU A 156 -2.97 10.98 13.79
CA LEU A 156 -3.22 12.38 13.43
C LEU A 156 -4.67 12.80 13.71
N GLY A 157 -5.63 11.92 13.47
CA GLY A 157 -7.04 12.13 13.73
C GLY A 157 -7.35 12.24 15.21
N ALA A 158 -6.76 11.35 16.03
CA ALA A 158 -6.82 11.41 17.48
C ALA A 158 -6.33 12.76 18.00
N TYR A 159 -5.12 13.15 17.54
CA TYR A 159 -4.50 14.40 17.91
C TYR A 159 -5.36 15.62 17.52
N ALA A 160 -5.88 15.64 16.30
CA ALA A 160 -6.64 16.76 15.75
C ALA A 160 -8.13 16.78 16.13
N GLY A 161 -8.65 15.71 16.75
CA GLY A 161 -10.08 15.53 17.00
C GLY A 161 -10.89 15.30 15.72
N ASP A 162 -10.30 14.68 14.69
CA ASP A 162 -11.00 14.38 13.43
C ASP A 162 -11.92 13.17 13.61
N SER A 163 -13.21 13.36 13.38
CA SER A 163 -14.23 12.30 13.51
C SER A 163 -14.00 11.08 12.61
N ARG A 164 -13.22 11.20 11.53
CA ARG A 164 -12.95 10.12 10.58
C ARG A 164 -11.96 9.07 11.11
N TRP A 165 -11.30 9.33 12.24
CA TRP A 165 -10.36 8.38 12.85
C TRP A 165 -10.96 7.01 13.18
N ALA A 166 -12.28 6.91 13.36
CA ALA A 166 -12.96 5.62 13.47
C ALA A 166 -12.83 4.78 12.19
N ASP A 167 -13.04 5.38 11.02
CA ASP A 167 -12.90 4.69 9.73
C ASP A 167 -11.43 4.28 9.49
N TRP A 168 -10.50 5.14 9.87
CA TRP A 168 -9.06 4.86 9.78
C TRP A 168 -8.62 3.73 10.71
N SER A 169 -9.19 3.64 11.91
CA SER A 169 -8.92 2.51 12.82
C SER A 169 -9.34 1.17 12.21
N ALA A 170 -10.49 1.13 11.53
CA ALA A 170 -10.95 -0.08 10.84
C ALA A 170 -10.04 -0.45 9.65
N ALA A 171 -9.58 0.55 8.89
CA ALA A 171 -8.60 0.33 7.81
C ALA A 171 -7.26 -0.18 8.35
N ASN A 172 -6.82 0.33 9.51
CA ASN A 172 -5.60 -0.12 10.16
C ASN A 172 -5.70 -1.60 10.58
N VAL A 173 -6.83 -2.03 11.17
CA VAL A 173 -7.08 -3.46 11.47
C VAL A 173 -7.02 -4.30 10.19
N ARG A 174 -7.65 -3.86 9.08
CA ARG A 174 -7.58 -4.58 7.80
C ARG A 174 -6.15 -4.70 7.28
N GLY A 175 -5.38 -3.61 7.27
CA GLY A 175 -3.98 -3.61 6.84
C GLY A 175 -3.09 -4.51 7.71
N SER A 176 -3.27 -4.48 9.04
CA SER A 176 -2.56 -5.35 9.96
C SER A 176 -2.89 -6.82 9.73
N ARG A 177 -4.17 -7.17 9.53
CA ARG A 177 -4.57 -8.56 9.20
C ARG A 177 -3.98 -9.03 7.88
N ALA A 178 -4.03 -8.18 6.84
CA ALA A 178 -3.47 -8.51 5.54
C ALA A 178 -1.95 -8.72 5.63
N THR A 179 -1.24 -7.87 6.37
CA THR A 179 0.21 -8.01 6.55
C THR A 179 0.57 -9.28 7.31
N LEU A 180 -0.15 -9.59 8.39
CA LEU A 180 0.06 -10.83 9.13
C LEU A 180 -0.24 -12.08 8.27
N ALA A 181 -1.32 -12.05 7.48
CA ALA A 181 -1.67 -13.15 6.58
C ALA A 181 -0.63 -13.36 5.47
N ARG A 182 0.06 -12.29 5.03
CA ARG A 182 1.14 -12.37 4.04
C ARG A 182 2.35 -13.14 4.55
N LEU A 183 2.68 -13.00 5.84
CA LEU A 183 3.80 -13.71 6.46
C LEU A 183 3.57 -15.22 6.52
N GLY A 184 2.31 -15.68 6.61
CA GLY A 184 2.02 -17.12 6.72
C GLY A 184 2.74 -17.78 7.89
N ASP A 185 3.54 -18.82 7.60
CA ASP A 185 4.40 -19.53 8.56
C ASP A 185 5.86 -18.99 8.57
N ALA A 186 6.08 -17.72 8.19
CA ALA A 186 7.40 -17.09 8.23
C ALA A 186 8.01 -17.09 9.64
N ASP A 187 9.27 -16.65 9.74
CA ASP A 187 10.05 -16.64 10.97
C ASP A 187 9.24 -16.13 12.18
N ALA A 188 9.43 -16.79 13.32
CA ALA A 188 8.68 -16.52 14.54
C ALA A 188 8.83 -15.06 14.98
N SER A 189 10.00 -14.46 14.74
CA SER A 189 10.32 -13.07 15.10
C SER A 189 9.48 -12.03 14.34
N GLU A 190 9.39 -12.16 13.00
CA GLU A 190 8.57 -11.28 12.16
C GLU A 190 7.08 -11.45 12.46
N THR A 191 6.66 -12.69 12.71
CA THR A 191 5.28 -13.02 13.08
C THR A 191 4.88 -12.41 14.43
N VAL A 192 5.80 -12.35 15.40
CA VAL A 192 5.59 -11.69 16.71
C VAL A 192 5.35 -10.20 16.53
N LEU A 193 6.19 -9.53 15.73
CA LEU A 193 6.04 -8.10 15.45
C LEU A 193 4.69 -7.77 14.79
N GLU A 194 4.29 -8.54 13.78
CA GLU A 194 3.02 -8.31 13.08
C GLU A 194 1.79 -8.62 13.93
N ARG A 195 1.85 -9.66 14.78
CA ARG A 195 0.80 -9.93 15.77
C ARG A 195 0.65 -8.78 16.76
N ASN A 196 1.76 -8.18 17.16
CA ASN A 196 1.73 -7.01 18.04
C ASN A 196 1.08 -5.79 17.36
N TYR A 197 1.43 -5.49 16.09
CA TYR A 197 0.77 -4.40 15.36
C TYR A 197 -0.74 -4.65 15.18
N LEU A 198 -1.14 -5.90 14.98
CA LEU A 198 -2.56 -6.25 14.92
C LEU A 198 -3.24 -6.10 16.29
N ALA A 199 -2.62 -6.54 17.39
CA ALA A 199 -3.15 -6.35 18.74
C ALA A 199 -3.34 -4.86 19.06
N GLN A 200 -2.39 -4.01 18.68
CA GLN A 200 -2.53 -2.56 18.82
C GLN A 200 -3.72 -1.99 18.05
N ALA A 201 -3.83 -2.34 16.77
CA ALA A 201 -4.92 -1.92 15.91
C ALA A 201 -6.29 -2.31 16.50
N LEU A 202 -6.40 -3.55 16.98
CA LEU A 202 -7.61 -4.09 17.56
C LEU A 202 -7.98 -3.44 18.90
N TYR A 203 -7.02 -3.19 19.79
CA TYR A 203 -7.28 -2.45 21.04
C TYR A 203 -7.76 -1.03 20.77
N ARG A 204 -7.08 -0.30 19.87
CA ARG A 204 -7.45 1.07 19.49
C ARG A 204 -8.85 1.10 18.86
N HIS A 205 -9.12 0.20 17.91
CA HIS A 205 -10.43 0.10 17.27
C HIS A 205 -11.52 -0.28 18.28
N GLY A 206 -11.32 -1.35 19.05
CA GLY A 206 -12.31 -1.86 20.01
C GLY A 206 -12.64 -0.88 21.11
N HIS A 207 -11.65 -0.17 21.65
CA HIS A 207 -11.92 0.90 22.62
C HIS A 207 -12.69 2.07 21.99
N LEU A 208 -12.31 2.50 20.79
CA LEU A 208 -12.95 3.63 20.11
C LEU A 208 -14.40 3.35 19.72
N THR A 209 -14.71 2.12 19.30
CA THR A 209 -16.04 1.74 18.78
C THR A 209 -16.91 1.01 19.80
N GLY A 210 -16.35 0.57 20.93
CA GLY A 210 -17.02 -0.33 21.87
C GLY A 210 -17.10 -1.78 21.39
N ASP A 211 -16.29 -2.18 20.39
CA ASP A 211 -16.23 -3.55 19.90
C ASP A 211 -15.48 -4.45 20.90
N ALA A 212 -16.27 -5.22 21.66
CA ALA A 212 -15.79 -6.16 22.66
C ALA A 212 -15.08 -7.38 22.04
N GLU A 213 -15.45 -7.78 20.81
CA GLU A 213 -14.79 -8.89 20.12
C GLU A 213 -13.38 -8.49 19.67
N ALA A 214 -13.23 -7.31 19.07
CA ALA A 214 -11.93 -6.75 18.73
C ALA A 214 -11.02 -6.65 19.97
N THR A 215 -11.56 -6.15 21.09
CA THR A 215 -10.83 -6.05 22.36
C THR A 215 -10.41 -7.42 22.92
N ALA A 216 -11.29 -8.41 22.84
CA ALA A 216 -11.00 -9.77 23.29
C ALA A 216 -9.92 -10.44 22.44
N GLU A 217 -9.98 -10.28 21.12
CA GLU A 217 -8.96 -10.78 20.20
C GLU A 217 -7.60 -10.10 20.45
N ALA A 218 -7.58 -8.78 20.65
CA ALA A 218 -6.37 -8.04 20.98
C ALA A 218 -5.71 -8.59 22.26
N ARG A 219 -6.51 -8.89 23.29
CA ARG A 219 -6.04 -9.48 24.55
C ARG A 219 -5.46 -10.87 24.35
N GLN A 220 -6.16 -11.73 23.61
CA GLN A 220 -5.66 -13.06 23.30
C GLN A 220 -4.32 -13.01 22.56
N MET A 221 -4.17 -12.10 21.59
CA MET A 221 -2.89 -11.90 20.90
C MET A 221 -1.81 -11.40 21.85
N ALA A 222 -2.11 -10.38 22.67
CA ALA A 222 -1.14 -9.83 23.62
C ALA A 222 -0.64 -10.88 24.64
N GLU A 223 -1.52 -11.75 25.14
CA GLU A 223 -1.15 -12.86 26.03
C GLU A 223 -0.20 -13.87 25.36
N GLN A 224 -0.36 -14.12 24.07
CA GLN A 224 0.49 -15.04 23.31
C GLN A 224 1.89 -14.48 23.03
N LEU A 225 2.08 -13.17 23.09
CA LEU A 225 3.39 -12.51 22.88
C LEU A 225 4.31 -12.63 24.11
N GLY A 226 3.78 -12.96 25.29
CA GLY A 226 4.61 -13.26 26.46
C GLY A 226 5.50 -12.10 26.94
N GLU A 227 6.78 -12.40 27.24
CA GLU A 227 7.81 -11.41 27.62
C GLU A 227 8.52 -10.77 26.41
N ASP A 228 8.20 -11.20 25.17
CA ASP A 228 8.74 -10.61 23.92
C ASP A 228 8.06 -9.24 23.62
N ARG A 229 7.84 -8.44 24.67
CA ARG A 229 6.94 -7.28 24.81
C ARG A 229 7.38 -6.01 24.10
N ASP A 230 8.37 -6.05 23.22
CA ASP A 230 9.07 -4.83 22.77
C ASP A 230 8.25 -3.86 21.91
N TYR A 231 6.94 -4.05 21.73
CA TYR A 231 6.23 -3.37 20.67
C TYR A 231 4.81 -2.86 20.99
N LEU A 232 4.18 -3.22 22.11
CA LEU A 232 3.17 -2.32 22.70
C LEU A 232 3.97 -1.23 23.39
N THR A 233 3.67 0.05 23.15
CA THR A 233 4.30 1.08 23.98
C THR A 233 3.91 0.79 25.43
N ASP A 234 4.86 0.87 26.37
CA ASP A 234 4.59 0.58 27.79
C ASP A 234 3.35 1.33 28.27
N ARG A 235 3.18 2.56 27.80
CA ARG A 235 2.01 3.40 28.05
C ARG A 235 0.69 2.82 27.53
N MET A 236 0.68 2.23 26.34
CA MET A 236 -0.52 1.55 25.84
C MET A 236 -0.85 0.31 26.65
N HIS A 237 0.16 -0.46 27.05
CA HIS A 237 -0.05 -1.62 27.93
C HIS A 237 -0.66 -1.19 29.27
N ASP A 238 -0.10 -0.16 29.90
CA ASP A 238 -0.58 0.38 31.17
C ASP A 238 -1.99 0.94 31.03
N ALA A 239 -2.28 1.71 29.98
CA ALA A 239 -3.62 2.23 29.71
C ALA A 239 -4.64 1.08 29.58
N VAL A 240 -4.32 0.01 28.83
CA VAL A 240 -5.19 -1.16 28.72
C VAL A 240 -5.40 -1.87 30.07
N ALA A 241 -4.35 -1.99 30.88
CA ALA A 241 -4.42 -2.60 32.20
C ALA A 241 -5.26 -1.79 33.19
N GLU A 242 -5.25 -0.46 33.06
CA GLU A 242 -6.01 0.49 33.87
C GLU A 242 -7.45 0.71 33.34
N GLY A 243 -7.78 0.17 32.18
CA GLY A 243 -9.09 0.32 31.53
C GLY A 243 -9.28 1.69 30.86
N GLU A 244 -8.18 2.38 30.56
CA GLU A 244 -8.15 3.65 29.86
C GLU A 244 -8.09 3.47 28.33
N ALA A 245 -8.16 4.59 27.61
CA ALA A 245 -8.01 4.60 26.17
C ALA A 245 -6.58 4.20 25.77
N PRO A 246 -6.39 3.26 24.83
CA PRO A 246 -5.07 2.83 24.36
C PRO A 246 -4.46 3.79 23.34
N TYR A 247 -4.70 5.09 23.52
CA TYR A 247 -4.21 6.19 22.71
C TYR A 247 -4.31 7.51 23.50
N PRO A 248 -3.48 8.51 23.17
CA PRO A 248 -3.48 9.81 23.83
C PRO A 248 -4.82 10.55 23.74
N ALA A 249 -5.04 11.46 24.69
CA ALA A 249 -6.14 12.42 24.60
C ALA A 249 -5.94 13.38 23.40
N THR A 250 -7.02 13.98 22.91
CA THR A 250 -6.94 14.98 21.84
C THR A 250 -6.00 16.12 22.22
N GLY A 251 -5.06 16.45 21.32
CA GLY A 251 -4.00 17.43 21.55
C GLY A 251 -2.72 16.86 22.19
N GLU A 252 -2.70 15.59 22.61
CA GLU A 252 -1.48 14.90 23.04
C GLU A 252 -0.86 14.10 21.90
N GLU A 253 0.47 14.17 21.75
CA GLU A 253 1.19 13.42 20.73
C GLU A 253 1.04 11.89 20.92
N PRO A 254 1.00 11.11 19.82
CA PRO A 254 0.99 9.65 19.85
C PRO A 254 2.14 9.07 20.68
N TRP A 255 1.85 7.98 21.40
CA TRP A 255 2.82 7.25 22.23
C TRP A 255 3.63 6.26 21.41
#